data_AF-A0A2K4KHU0-F1
#
_entry.id   AF-A0A2K4KHU0-F1
#
_cell.length_a   1.000
_cell.length_b   1.000
_cell.length_c   1.000
_cell.angle_alpha   90.00
_cell.angle_beta   90.00
_cell.angle_gamma   90.00
#
_symmetry.space_group_name_H-M   'P 1'
#
loop_
_entity.id
_entity.type
_entity.pdbx_description
1 polymer ?
#
loop_
_entity_poly.entity_id
_entity_poly.type
_entity_poly.pdbx_seq_one_letter_code
_entity_poly.pdbx_strand_id
1 'polypeptide(L)'
;MAHANQSQEATTYFNLHTTGIGYLNRVREVQVRRGQPFMACDIAALHGATDSVEYTRFDCKVAGGEAERLIRLYMDAVNAEKKVLLSFRIGDLWIDPFLYEKGDKQGQPGASLKGRLLFIDWIKVNGTFEYKAPARQEATAPAEQAPTSEPSPSSADAEAEGTDEPTEAQVEPESPPTPRTARRDATRTVQSA
;
A
#
# COMPACT_ATOMS: atom_id res chain seq x y z
N MET A 1 -36.69 -36.62 9.36
CA MET A 1 -36.72 -35.14 9.35
C MET A 1 -35.43 -34.67 8.72
N ALA A 2 -35.50 -34.10 7.52
CA ALA A 2 -34.32 -33.62 6.78
C ALA A 2 -33.85 -32.29 7.38
N HIS A 3 -32.59 -32.21 7.78
CA HIS A 3 -31.97 -30.94 8.17
C HIS A 3 -31.62 -30.17 6.91
N ALA A 4 -32.29 -29.04 6.71
CA ALA A 4 -32.01 -28.11 5.62
C ALA A 4 -30.61 -27.52 5.78
N ASN A 5 -29.78 -27.71 4.76
CA ASN A 5 -28.48 -27.05 4.61
C ASN A 5 -28.74 -25.58 4.26
N GLN A 6 -28.63 -24.68 5.25
CA GLN A 6 -28.70 -23.25 5.00
C GLN A 6 -27.43 -22.83 4.26
N SER A 7 -27.58 -22.54 2.97
CA SER A 7 -26.59 -21.83 2.17
C SER A 7 -26.26 -20.50 2.87
N GLN A 8 -25.07 -20.38 3.48
CA GLN A 8 -24.57 -19.09 3.91
C GLN A 8 -24.39 -18.23 2.68
N GLU A 9 -25.23 -17.20 2.51
CA GLU A 9 -25.02 -16.18 1.51
C GLU A 9 -23.65 -15.56 1.73
N ALA A 10 -22.73 -15.78 0.79
CA ALA A 10 -21.39 -15.25 0.86
C ALA A 10 -21.46 -13.73 0.71
N THR A 11 -21.35 -13.01 1.84
CA THR A 11 -21.25 -11.56 1.79
C THR A 11 -19.98 -11.17 1.04
N THR A 12 -20.14 -10.44 -0.05
CA THR A 12 -19.04 -9.90 -0.85
C THR A 12 -18.54 -8.60 -0.24
N TYR A 13 -17.24 -8.44 -0.13
CA TYR A 13 -16.59 -7.23 0.38
C TYR A 13 -15.66 -6.63 -0.68
N PHE A 14 -15.52 -5.31 -0.68
CA PHE A 14 -14.47 -4.65 -1.44
C PHE A 14 -13.13 -4.79 -0.72
N ASN A 15 -12.06 -5.04 -1.48
CA ASN A 15 -10.72 -5.17 -0.93
C ASN A 15 -9.92 -3.89 -1.13
N LEU A 16 -9.29 -3.40 -0.06
CA LEU A 16 -8.24 -2.40 -0.13
C LEU A 16 -6.90 -3.10 0.13
N HIS A 17 -6.08 -3.24 -0.90
CA HIS A 17 -4.77 -3.91 -0.80
C HIS A 17 -3.62 -2.98 -1.15
N THR A 18 -2.50 -3.18 -0.46
CA THR A 18 -1.20 -2.59 -0.77
C THR A 18 -0.19 -3.71 -0.85
N THR A 19 0.51 -3.79 -1.98
CA THR A 19 1.55 -4.79 -2.24
C THR A 19 2.89 -4.09 -2.40
N GLY A 20 3.96 -4.80 -2.06
CA GLY A 20 5.30 -4.24 -2.17
C GLY A 20 6.37 -5.18 -1.63
N ILE A 21 7.59 -4.67 -1.63
CA ILE A 21 8.74 -5.32 -1.01
C ILE A 21 9.22 -4.49 0.17
N GLY A 22 9.69 -5.15 1.22
CA GLY A 22 10.12 -4.44 2.42
C GLY A 22 10.86 -5.33 3.40
N TYR A 23 11.59 -4.68 4.31
CA TYR A 23 12.29 -5.38 5.37
C TYR A 23 11.34 -5.66 6.54
N LEU A 24 11.34 -6.91 6.98
CA LEU A 24 10.62 -7.36 8.15
C LEU A 24 11.39 -6.98 9.42
N ASN A 25 10.71 -6.26 10.31
CA ASN A 25 11.26 -5.76 11.56
C ASN A 25 10.28 -6.00 12.72
N ARG A 26 10.79 -5.92 13.95
CA ARG A 26 9.99 -5.85 15.20
C ARG A 26 8.84 -6.87 15.25
N VAL A 27 9.16 -8.13 14.99
CA VAL A 27 8.21 -9.25 15.11
C VAL A 27 7.90 -9.49 16.58
N ARG A 28 6.62 -9.51 16.95
CA ARG A 28 6.19 -9.67 18.34
C ARG A 28 4.84 -10.36 18.43
N GLU A 29 4.65 -11.11 19.50
CA GLU A 29 3.33 -11.58 19.90
C GLU A 29 2.67 -10.52 20.79
N VAL A 30 1.47 -10.08 20.41
CA VAL A 30 0.71 -9.07 21.12
C VAL A 30 -0.38 -9.76 21.93
N GLN A 31 -0.26 -9.65 23.24
CA GLN A 31 -1.27 -10.12 24.19
C GLN A 31 -2.44 -9.14 24.22
N VAL A 32 -3.66 -9.65 24.05
CA VAL A 32 -4.88 -8.84 24.12
C VAL A 32 -5.63 -9.12 25.41
N ARG A 33 -6.28 -8.10 25.98
CA ARG A 33 -7.09 -8.25 27.20
C ARG A 33 -8.26 -9.20 27.02
N ARG A 34 -8.79 -9.29 25.79
CA ARG A 34 -9.89 -10.18 25.41
C ARG A 34 -9.61 -10.74 24.03
N GLY A 35 -9.53 -12.07 23.91
CA GLY A 35 -9.26 -12.78 22.66
C GLY A 35 -7.94 -13.54 22.68
N GLN A 36 -7.63 -14.16 21.55
CA GLN A 36 -6.37 -14.89 21.38
C GLN A 36 -5.22 -13.91 21.09
N PRO A 37 -4.01 -14.20 21.59
CA PRO A 37 -2.81 -13.47 21.20
C PRO A 37 -2.64 -13.51 19.69
N PHE A 38 -2.02 -12.47 19.12
CA PHE A 38 -1.78 -12.43 17.69
C PHE A 38 -0.37 -11.92 17.38
N MET A 39 0.18 -12.35 16.24
CA MET A 39 1.46 -11.84 15.77
C MET A 39 1.31 -10.46 15.15
N ALA A 40 2.23 -9.56 15.48
CA ALA A 40 2.39 -8.26 14.84
C ALA A 40 3.82 -8.10 14.34
N CYS A 41 3.99 -7.33 13.28
CA CYS A 41 5.30 -7.02 12.73
C CYS A 41 5.33 -5.63 12.10
N ASP A 42 6.52 -5.04 12.08
CA ASP A 42 6.76 -3.79 11.37
C ASP A 42 7.40 -4.10 10.02
N ILE A 43 6.86 -3.54 8.94
CA ILE A 43 7.43 -3.66 7.60
C ILE A 43 7.96 -2.30 7.17
N ALA A 44 9.25 -2.22 6.87
CA ALA A 44 9.85 -1.06 6.22
C ALA A 44 9.77 -1.26 4.71
N ALA A 45 8.67 -0.81 4.12
CA ALA A 45 8.40 -0.94 2.70
C ALA A 45 9.28 0.02 1.89
N LEU A 46 9.87 -0.51 0.83
CA LEU A 46 10.79 0.21 -0.05
C LEU A 46 10.01 1.00 -1.10
N HIS A 47 10.40 2.24 -1.34
CA HIS A 47 9.96 3.05 -2.49
C HIS A 47 11.06 4.04 -2.90
N GLY A 48 10.77 4.86 -3.92
CA GLY A 48 11.75 5.80 -4.46
C GLY A 48 12.70 5.15 -5.46
N ALA A 49 13.79 5.86 -5.76
CA ALA A 49 14.79 5.42 -6.72
C ALA A 49 15.70 4.34 -6.13
N THR A 50 16.32 3.52 -6.98
CA THR A 50 17.17 2.41 -6.53
C THR A 50 18.50 2.86 -5.92
N ASP A 51 18.97 4.06 -6.29
CA ASP A 51 20.14 4.75 -5.74
C ASP A 51 19.80 5.66 -4.55
N SER A 52 18.52 5.98 -4.35
CA SER A 52 18.00 6.79 -3.25
C SER A 52 16.74 6.15 -2.67
N VAL A 53 16.93 5.02 -1.99
CA VAL A 53 15.83 4.22 -1.42
C VAL A 53 15.20 4.93 -0.24
N GLU A 54 13.88 5.06 -0.28
CA GLU A 54 13.05 5.59 0.79
C GLU A 54 12.23 4.47 1.45
N TYR A 55 11.76 4.74 2.67
CA TYR A 55 11.04 3.77 3.48
C TYR A 55 9.74 4.33 4.04
N THR A 56 8.67 3.59 3.83
CA THR A 56 7.40 3.76 4.54
C THR A 56 7.21 2.62 5.53
N ARG A 57 6.98 2.95 6.81
CA ARG A 57 6.78 1.94 7.86
C ARG A 57 5.32 1.60 8.02
N PHE A 58 5.03 0.30 8.04
CA PHE A 58 3.72 -0.27 8.35
C PHE A 58 3.79 -1.09 9.63
N ASP A 59 2.94 -0.82 10.62
CA ASP A 59 2.72 -1.69 11.78
C ASP A 59 1.54 -2.62 11.48
N CYS A 60 1.85 -3.88 11.21
CA CYS A 60 0.89 -4.84 10.69
C CYS A 60 0.49 -5.85 11.76
N LYS A 61 -0.83 -6.06 11.90
CA LYS A 61 -1.37 -7.28 12.50
C LYS A 61 -1.28 -8.40 11.47
N VAL A 62 -0.66 -9.53 11.82
CA VAL A 62 -0.61 -10.69 10.92
C VAL A 62 -1.96 -11.39 10.94
N ALA A 63 -2.60 -11.49 9.78
CA ALA A 63 -3.95 -12.03 9.64
C ALA A 63 -4.03 -13.26 8.72
N GLY A 64 -3.08 -13.41 7.79
CA GLY A 64 -3.00 -14.62 6.97
C GLY A 64 -2.39 -15.79 7.75
N GLY A 65 -3.02 -16.97 7.71
CA GLY A 65 -2.51 -18.15 8.45
C GLY A 65 -1.11 -18.58 8.01
N GLU A 66 -0.86 -18.63 6.70
CA GLU A 66 0.49 -18.93 6.18
C GLU A 66 1.48 -17.79 6.46
N ALA A 67 1.02 -16.53 6.40
CA ALA A 67 1.84 -15.38 6.77
C ALA A 67 2.26 -15.48 8.25
N GLU A 68 1.35 -15.84 9.16
CA GLU A 68 1.66 -16.02 10.58
C GLU A 68 2.71 -17.11 10.79
N ARG A 69 2.57 -18.27 10.13
CA ARG A 69 3.56 -19.36 10.20
C ARG A 69 4.95 -18.88 9.80
N LEU A 70 5.05 -18.14 8.69
CA LEU A 70 6.31 -17.60 8.20
C LEU A 70 6.88 -16.54 9.13
N ILE A 71 6.06 -15.62 9.63
CA ILE A 71 6.51 -14.58 10.57
C ILE A 71 7.08 -15.21 11.84
N ARG A 72 6.46 -16.27 12.37
CA ARG A 72 6.99 -17.03 13.51
C ARG A 72 8.31 -17.72 13.15
N LEU A 73 8.40 -18.35 11.98
CA LEU A 73 9.61 -19.06 11.52
C LEU A 73 10.82 -18.12 11.38
N TYR A 74 10.63 -16.90 10.90
CA TYR A 74 11.71 -15.92 10.71
C TYR A 74 11.87 -14.94 11.88
N MET A 75 11.13 -15.12 12.98
CA MET A 75 11.22 -14.27 14.17
C MET A 75 12.65 -14.25 14.73
N ASP A 76 13.28 -15.42 14.85
CA ASP A 76 14.66 -15.52 15.35
C ASP A 76 15.67 -14.85 14.43
N ALA A 77 15.44 -14.90 13.11
CA ALA A 77 16.29 -14.20 12.14
C ALA A 77 16.19 -12.67 12.31
N VAL A 78 15.00 -12.15 12.53
CA VAL A 78 14.77 -10.72 12.80
C VAL A 78 15.38 -10.32 14.16
N ASN A 79 15.20 -11.14 15.19
CA ASN A 79 15.76 -10.89 16.52
C ASN A 79 17.29 -10.94 16.53
N ALA A 80 17.88 -11.75 15.66
CA ALA A 80 19.32 -11.79 15.40
C ALA A 80 19.80 -10.70 14.43
N GLU A 81 18.98 -9.68 14.16
CA GLU A 81 19.27 -8.53 13.29
C GLU A 81 19.69 -8.91 11.86
N LYS A 82 19.26 -10.08 11.36
CA LYS A 82 19.49 -10.47 9.96
C LYS A 82 18.59 -9.65 9.05
N LYS A 83 19.06 -9.39 7.82
CA LYS A 83 18.29 -8.68 6.81
C LYS A 83 17.24 -9.61 6.22
N VAL A 84 16.01 -9.57 6.75
CA VAL A 84 14.87 -10.31 6.23
C VAL A 84 14.08 -9.41 5.28
N LEU A 85 14.23 -9.63 3.97
CA LEU A 85 13.51 -8.93 2.91
C LEU A 85 12.38 -9.82 2.41
N LEU A 86 11.17 -9.28 2.26
CA LEU A 86 10.03 -10.05 1.78
C LEU A 86 9.17 -9.27 0.80
N SER A 87 8.39 -9.99 0.00
CA SER A 87 7.27 -9.44 -0.77
C SER A 87 5.97 -9.70 -0.01
N PHE A 88 5.15 -8.66 0.15
CA PHE A 88 3.96 -8.69 1.00
C PHE A 88 2.70 -8.21 0.28
N ARG A 89 1.56 -8.59 0.87
CA ARG A 89 0.25 -7.98 0.66
C ARG A 89 -0.33 -7.57 2.00
N ILE A 90 -0.53 -6.27 2.18
CA ILE A 90 -1.22 -5.69 3.33
C ILE A 90 -2.65 -5.34 2.89
N GLY A 91 -3.62 -5.66 3.72
CA GLY A 91 -5.01 -5.26 3.54
C GLY A 91 -5.45 -4.26 4.60
N ASP A 92 -6.49 -3.51 4.26
CA ASP A 92 -7.16 -2.54 5.12
C ASP A 92 -6.14 -1.58 5.76
N LEU A 93 -5.61 -0.61 5.02
CA LEU A 93 -4.71 0.39 5.62
C LEU A 93 -5.52 1.43 6.40
N TRP A 94 -5.04 1.78 7.59
CA TRP A 94 -5.56 2.91 8.36
C TRP A 94 -4.45 3.62 9.12
N ILE A 95 -4.69 4.88 9.47
CA ILE A 95 -3.79 5.69 10.28
C ILE A 95 -4.26 5.62 11.73
N ASP A 96 -3.33 5.34 12.64
CA ASP A 96 -3.55 5.37 14.08
C ASP A 96 -2.78 6.54 14.70
N PRO A 97 -3.45 7.66 15.02
CA PRO A 97 -2.81 8.79 15.67
C PRO A 97 -2.48 8.47 17.12
N PHE A 98 -1.33 8.91 17.59
CA PHE A 98 -0.89 8.71 18.97
C PHE A 98 -0.12 9.94 19.47
N LEU A 99 0.08 10.03 20.79
CA LEU A 99 1.00 10.99 21.38
C LEU A 99 2.27 10.27 21.80
N TYR A 100 3.42 10.85 21.49
CA TYR A 100 4.68 10.32 21.99
C TYR A 100 4.71 10.47 23.52
N GLU A 101 4.77 9.37 24.24
CA GLU A 101 4.81 9.39 25.71
C GLU A 101 6.23 9.62 26.26
N LYS A 102 7.26 9.38 25.46
CA LYS A 102 8.68 9.36 25.87
C LYS A 102 9.59 9.87 24.74
N GLY A 103 10.80 10.28 25.12
CA GLY A 103 11.84 10.77 24.19
C GLY A 103 11.68 12.24 23.83
N ASP A 104 12.53 12.73 22.92
CA ASP A 104 12.62 14.17 22.58
C ASP A 104 11.34 14.76 21.99
N LYS A 105 10.49 13.89 21.43
CA LYS A 105 9.18 14.26 20.85
C LYS A 105 8.02 14.11 21.83
N GLN A 106 8.28 13.91 23.12
CA GLN A 106 7.23 13.70 24.12
C GLN A 106 6.15 14.80 24.04
N GLY A 107 4.88 14.38 24.07
CA GLY A 107 3.72 15.26 23.97
C GLY A 107 3.34 15.70 22.54
N GLN A 108 4.17 15.42 21.54
CA GLN A 108 3.86 15.74 20.14
C GLN A 108 2.93 14.68 19.52
N PRO A 109 2.06 15.07 18.57
CA PRO A 109 1.28 14.13 17.78
C PRO A 109 2.17 13.33 16.84
N GLY A 110 1.98 12.02 16.84
CA GLY A 110 2.51 11.07 15.89
C GLY A 110 1.38 10.32 15.19
N ALA A 111 1.71 9.65 14.09
CA ALA A 111 0.78 8.80 13.35
C ALA A 111 1.49 7.52 12.96
N SER A 112 0.85 6.38 13.19
CA SER A 112 1.33 5.07 12.74
C SER A 112 0.47 4.59 11.59
N LEU A 113 1.09 4.15 10.50
CA LEU A 113 0.38 3.52 9.40
C LEU A 113 0.21 2.04 9.74
N LYS A 114 -1.03 1.63 9.92
CA LYS A 114 -1.40 0.27 10.33
C LYS A 114 -2.11 -0.46 9.21
N GLY A 115 -2.04 -1.79 9.28
CA GLY A 115 -2.74 -2.65 8.35
C GLY A 115 -2.74 -4.11 8.79
N ARG A 116 -3.23 -4.97 7.90
CA ARG A 116 -3.28 -6.42 8.11
C ARG A 116 -2.35 -7.10 7.13
N LEU A 117 -1.32 -7.81 7.61
CA LEU A 117 -0.49 -8.63 6.73
C LEU A 117 -1.28 -9.88 6.33
N LEU A 118 -1.68 -9.93 5.06
CA LEU A 118 -2.53 -10.98 4.51
C LEU A 118 -1.71 -12.10 3.89
N PHE A 119 -0.61 -11.75 3.23
CA PHE A 119 0.16 -12.71 2.44
C PHE A 119 1.62 -12.29 2.31
N ILE A 120 2.49 -13.30 2.22
CA ILE A 120 3.91 -13.17 1.90
C ILE A 120 4.18 -14.04 0.67
N ASP A 121 4.68 -13.43 -0.40
CA ASP A 121 4.95 -14.13 -1.66
C ASP A 121 6.31 -14.85 -1.61
N TRP A 122 7.35 -14.17 -1.13
CA TRP A 122 8.67 -14.77 -0.97
C TRP A 122 9.44 -14.08 0.15
N ILE A 123 10.46 -14.76 0.67
CA ILE A 123 11.36 -14.25 1.71
C ILE A 123 12.80 -14.49 1.30
N LYS A 124 13.62 -13.46 1.49
CA LYS A 124 15.08 -13.52 1.42
C LYS A 124 15.69 -13.18 2.77
N VAL A 125 16.67 -13.95 3.21
CA VAL A 125 17.47 -13.67 4.40
C VAL A 125 18.90 -13.41 3.97
N ASN A 126 19.42 -12.22 4.27
CA ASN A 126 20.76 -11.77 3.86
C ASN A 126 21.02 -11.94 2.35
N GLY A 127 19.98 -11.76 1.52
CA GLY A 127 20.06 -11.87 0.07
C GLY A 127 19.78 -13.27 -0.50
N THR A 128 19.78 -14.31 0.33
CA THR A 128 19.46 -15.69 -0.09
C THR A 128 17.96 -15.92 -0.08
N PHE A 129 17.39 -16.49 -1.15
CA PHE A 129 15.99 -16.90 -1.18
C PHE A 129 15.77 -18.13 -0.30
N GLU A 130 14.90 -17.98 0.70
CA GLU A 130 14.59 -19.04 1.67
C GLU A 130 13.17 -19.58 1.50
N TYR A 131 12.26 -18.76 0.97
CA TYR A 131 10.86 -19.12 0.76
C TYR A 131 10.29 -18.47 -0.51
N LYS A 132 9.43 -19.21 -1.20
CA LYS A 132 8.57 -18.73 -2.27
C LYS A 132 7.22 -19.46 -2.21
N ALA A 133 6.14 -18.70 -2.24
CA ALA A 133 4.80 -19.21 -2.21
C ALA A 133 4.42 -19.87 -3.55
N PRO A 134 3.56 -20.90 -3.53
CA PRO A 134 2.99 -21.45 -4.76
C PRO A 134 2.12 -20.39 -5.45
N ALA A 135 2.03 -20.47 -6.78
CA ALA A 135 1.23 -19.55 -7.56
C ALA A 135 -0.23 -19.56 -7.08
N ARG A 136 -0.69 -18.43 -6.57
CA ARG A 136 -2.09 -18.25 -6.16
C ARG A 136 -2.91 -17.96 -7.42
N GLN A 137 -3.91 -18.79 -7.70
CA GLN A 137 -4.98 -18.40 -8.61
C GLN A 137 -5.73 -17.26 -7.91
N GLU A 138 -5.48 -16.02 -8.32
CA GLU A 138 -6.34 -14.92 -7.93
C GLU A 138 -7.71 -15.22 -8.53
N ALA A 139 -8.72 -15.35 -7.67
CA ALA A 139 -10.10 -15.44 -8.11
C ALA A 139 -10.43 -14.11 -8.78
N THR A 140 -10.21 -14.04 -10.10
CA THR A 140 -10.70 -12.96 -10.95
C THR A 140 -12.19 -12.86 -10.68
N ALA A 141 -12.63 -11.72 -10.14
CA ALA A 141 -14.05 -11.39 -10.06
C ALA A 141 -14.64 -11.60 -11.47
N PRO A 142 -15.82 -12.25 -11.62
CA PRO A 142 -16.40 -12.47 -12.94
C PRO A 142 -16.51 -11.13 -13.67
N ALA A 143 -15.77 -10.98 -14.77
CA ALA A 143 -15.99 -9.89 -15.70
C ALA A 143 -17.42 -10.02 -16.20
N GLU A 144 -18.27 -9.08 -15.81
CA GLU A 144 -19.64 -8.98 -16.26
C GLU A 144 -19.64 -8.89 -17.79
N GLN A 145 -20.15 -9.94 -18.43
CA GLN A 145 -20.28 -10.02 -19.87
C GLN A 145 -21.29 -8.94 -20.30
N ALA A 146 -20.82 -7.90 -20.96
CA ALA A 146 -21.71 -6.97 -21.66
C ALA A 146 -22.43 -7.74 -22.79
N PRO A 147 -23.77 -7.76 -22.83
CA PRO A 147 -24.48 -8.34 -23.97
C PRO A 147 -24.47 -7.35 -25.15
N THR A 148 -23.86 -7.81 -26.23
CA THR A 148 -23.85 -7.30 -27.59
C THR A 148 -25.27 -7.35 -28.22
N SER A 149 -25.73 -6.22 -28.77
CA SER A 149 -26.69 -5.93 -29.88
C SER A 149 -27.74 -6.99 -30.30
N GLU A 150 -29.03 -6.68 -30.55
CA GLU A 150 -29.68 -5.86 -31.63
C GLU A 150 -31.22 -6.16 -31.62
N PRO A 151 -32.14 -5.61 -32.47
CA PRO A 151 -32.22 -4.35 -33.25
C PRO A 151 -33.54 -3.54 -33.04
N SER A 152 -33.66 -2.38 -33.73
CA SER A 152 -34.76 -1.39 -33.73
C SER A 152 -36.11 -1.85 -34.33
N PRO A 153 -37.18 -1.02 -34.30
CA PRO A 153 -37.43 -0.16 -35.48
C PRO A 153 -38.05 1.25 -35.23
N SER A 154 -37.61 2.17 -36.12
CA SER A 154 -38.34 3.18 -36.89
C SER A 154 -39.42 4.07 -36.24
N SER A 155 -39.19 5.38 -36.29
CA SER A 155 -40.10 6.35 -36.94
C SER A 155 -39.29 7.52 -37.51
N ALA A 156 -39.62 7.88 -38.75
CA ALA A 156 -39.00 8.92 -39.55
C ALA A 156 -39.74 10.27 -39.40
N ASP A 157 -38.98 11.36 -39.51
CA ASP A 157 -39.29 12.64 -40.17
C ASP A 157 -37.93 13.40 -40.23
N ALA A 158 -37.28 13.60 -41.39
CA ALA A 158 -37.50 14.70 -42.36
C ALA A 158 -37.39 16.08 -41.67
N GLU A 159 -36.50 17.04 -41.95
CA GLU A 159 -35.74 17.51 -43.13
C GLU A 159 -34.69 18.53 -42.59
N ALA A 160 -33.42 18.53 -43.05
CA ALA A 160 -32.84 19.42 -44.07
C ALA A 160 -31.84 20.47 -43.50
N GLU A 161 -30.59 20.34 -43.98
CA GLU A 161 -29.57 21.32 -44.37
C GLU A 161 -29.15 22.51 -43.46
N GLY A 162 -27.83 22.72 -43.40
CA GLY A 162 -27.24 23.99 -42.99
C GLY A 162 -25.74 23.92 -42.66
N THR A 163 -24.91 23.85 -43.69
CA THR A 163 -23.46 24.07 -43.68
C THR A 163 -23.11 25.46 -43.14
N ASP A 164 -22.12 25.58 -42.24
CA ASP A 164 -21.01 26.55 -42.35
C ASP A 164 -20.02 26.40 -41.17
N GLU A 165 -18.79 26.01 -41.49
CA GLU A 165 -17.57 26.57 -40.87
C GLU A 165 -17.32 27.93 -41.55
N PRO A 166 -16.56 28.92 -40.99
CA PRO A 166 -15.25 28.68 -40.37
C PRO A 166 -14.76 29.72 -39.32
N THR A 167 -13.53 29.50 -38.86
CA THR A 167 -12.46 30.52 -38.68
C THR A 167 -12.08 31.04 -37.27
N GLU A 168 -10.82 30.69 -36.94
CA GLU A 168 -9.73 31.39 -36.21
C GLU A 168 -9.98 32.11 -34.87
N ALA A 169 -9.16 31.74 -33.88
CA ALA A 169 -7.95 32.52 -33.55
C ALA A 169 -7.04 31.78 -32.56
N GLN A 170 -5.76 31.66 -32.94
CA GLN A 170 -4.64 31.22 -32.12
C GLN A 170 -4.18 32.32 -31.15
N VAL A 171 -3.73 31.98 -29.93
CA VAL A 171 -2.57 32.62 -29.29
C VAL A 171 -1.83 31.57 -28.42
N GLU A 172 -0.51 31.52 -28.61
CA GLU A 172 0.51 30.66 -28.01
C GLU A 172 0.80 30.92 -26.50
N PRO A 173 1.59 30.04 -25.82
CA PRO A 173 1.77 30.02 -24.38
C PRO A 173 2.98 30.85 -23.90
N GLU A 174 2.84 31.60 -22.80
CA GLU A 174 3.94 32.32 -22.17
C GLU A 174 4.58 31.48 -21.03
N SER A 175 5.92 31.39 -21.07
CA SER A 175 6.77 30.63 -20.15
C SER A 175 7.24 31.50 -18.97
N PRO A 176 7.55 30.93 -17.78
CA PRO A 176 7.90 31.71 -16.60
C PRO A 176 9.40 32.11 -16.56
N PRO A 177 9.78 33.25 -15.93
CA PRO A 177 11.18 33.61 -15.74
C PRO A 177 11.81 32.93 -14.50
N THR A 178 13.09 32.61 -14.65
CA THR A 178 14.02 31.94 -13.72
C THR A 178 14.48 32.81 -12.54
N PRO A 179 15.00 32.20 -11.45
CA PRO A 179 15.39 32.92 -10.23
C PRO A 179 16.78 33.56 -10.34
N ARG A 180 16.86 34.77 -9.78
CA ARG A 180 18.06 35.60 -9.67
C ARG A 180 18.96 35.10 -8.54
N THR A 181 20.19 34.75 -8.89
CA THR A 181 21.29 34.43 -7.99
C THR A 181 21.72 35.68 -7.20
N ALA A 182 21.75 35.56 -5.87
CA ALA A 182 22.41 36.52 -4.99
C ALA A 182 23.47 35.77 -4.16
N ARG A 183 24.73 35.91 -4.60
CA ARG A 183 25.91 35.79 -3.74
C ARG A 183 25.76 36.77 -2.58
N ARG A 184 26.09 36.35 -1.34
CA ARG A 184 26.76 37.22 -0.37
C ARG A 184 27.63 36.42 0.59
N ASP A 185 28.77 37.03 0.86
CA ASP A 185 29.98 36.55 1.46
C ASP A 185 29.89 36.00 2.89
N ALA A 186 30.90 35.19 3.16
CA ALA A 186 31.44 34.83 4.44
C ALA A 186 31.64 36.04 5.39
N THR A 187 31.27 35.84 6.66
CA THR A 187 32.07 36.33 7.78
C THR A 187 32.08 35.31 8.90
N ARG A 188 33.30 34.82 9.16
CA ARG A 188 33.73 33.98 10.27
C ARG A 188 33.99 34.91 11.45
N THR A 189 33.31 34.69 12.59
CA THR A 189 33.75 35.24 13.88
C THR A 189 33.74 34.13 14.92
N VAL A 190 34.91 34.01 15.55
CA VAL A 190 35.28 33.11 16.64
C VAL A 190 34.95 33.83 17.94
N GLN A 191 34.33 33.16 18.94
CA GLN A 191 34.85 33.21 20.32
C GLN A 191 34.14 32.25 21.28
N SER A 192 35.00 31.60 22.06
CA SER A 192 34.75 30.76 23.23
C SER A 192 34.31 31.56 24.46
N ALA A 193 33.43 30.98 25.25
CA ALA A 193 33.53 30.80 26.70
C ALA A 193 32.46 29.79 27.14
#